data_AF-A0A6J5TXC4-F1
#
_entry.id   AF-A0A6J5TXC4-F1
#
_cell.length_a   1.000
_cell.length_b   1.000
_cell.length_c   1.000
_cell.angle_alpha   90.00
_cell.angle_beta   90.00
_cell.angle_gamma   90.00
#
_symmetry.space_group_name_H-M   'P 1'
#
loop_
_entity.id
_entity.type
_entity.pdbx_description
1 polymer ?
#
loop_
_entity_poly.entity_id
_entity_poly.type
_entity_poly.pdbx_seq_one_letter_code
_entity_poly.pdbx_strand_id
1 'polypeptide(L)'
;MSRIDAGSSSSWGWKGLIQGHRILEAGVRWRVGNGENIQICVDRWMPQPYTFKVQSPHPEMPVWVKDLIDPVTKAWKRDEVIRWFSETEAQLILKMPISRLGCPDKLLWHFTKHGNYTVKSGYELAESLHRNGELNRKGEGECSNQKVQKSFWKGIWSLKDNLRRRRMDVENKCGLCNQEGETQMHIFSQCDFARAFWFACPLQLDTATVEGNDFAACWTFLKRKYAGIQIHPSDASGMMVEQVGEYNEAVIPKAPLVAELPRPPDQAALVQAVWEKPRHGFVKANCDGAWLVQTNTGGFGWVIRDFVGWMMQAGGQGDLRYGSALAAEVDAIRAVLIACEQGGFARVMVESDSLIAIQMVKGERLVDAEVDGLIFDIQAMTREFQEMIFIHAPRSCNQAAHEVASFVSRNGGIHHWDLIR
;
A
#
# COMPACT_ATOMS: atom_id res chain seq x y z
N MET A 1 25.90 -0.89 2.91
CA MET A 1 25.84 -2.13 2.11
C MET A 1 27.05 -2.19 1.18
N SER A 2 27.78 -3.31 1.13
CA SER A 2 28.99 -3.51 0.32
C SER A 2 28.66 -3.80 -1.16
N ARG A 3 29.45 -3.26 -2.09
CA ARG A 3 29.30 -3.50 -3.54
C ARG A 3 29.59 -4.97 -3.87
N ILE A 4 28.60 -5.68 -4.41
CA ILE A 4 28.76 -7.04 -4.95
C ILE A 4 28.76 -6.93 -6.47
N ASP A 5 29.93 -7.16 -7.09
CA ASP A 5 30.08 -7.16 -8.54
C ASP A 5 30.32 -8.57 -9.07
N ALA A 6 29.76 -8.86 -10.25
CA ALA A 6 29.94 -10.15 -10.92
C ALA A 6 31.22 -10.10 -11.76
N GLY A 7 32.09 -11.10 -11.61
CA GLY A 7 33.19 -11.34 -12.55
C GLY A 7 32.66 -11.76 -13.93
N SER A 8 33.51 -11.64 -14.95
CA SER A 8 33.18 -12.05 -16.32
C SER A 8 32.74 -13.53 -16.42
N SER A 9 33.26 -14.39 -15.55
CA SER A 9 32.98 -15.83 -15.45
C SER A 9 31.80 -16.22 -14.54
N SER A 10 31.05 -15.26 -13.99
CA SER A 10 29.94 -15.57 -13.09
C SER A 10 28.76 -16.24 -13.80
N SER A 11 28.11 -17.18 -13.11
CA SER A 11 26.93 -17.90 -13.63
C SER A 11 25.75 -16.96 -13.92
N TRP A 12 24.87 -17.36 -14.85
CA TRP A 12 23.66 -16.60 -15.17
C TRP A 12 22.75 -16.37 -13.96
N GLY A 13 22.64 -17.35 -13.05
CA GLY A 13 21.92 -17.20 -11.79
C GLY A 13 22.53 -16.13 -10.88
N TRP A 14 23.85 -16.08 -10.74
CA TRP A 14 24.56 -15.06 -9.94
C TRP A 14 24.41 -13.66 -10.54
N LYS A 15 24.48 -13.55 -11.87
CA LYS A 15 24.23 -12.29 -12.60
C LYS A 15 22.79 -11.80 -12.38
N GLY A 16 21.80 -12.71 -12.42
CA GLY A 16 20.41 -12.40 -12.11
C GLY A 16 20.19 -11.96 -10.66
N LEU A 17 20.85 -12.61 -9.69
CA LEU A 17 20.80 -12.21 -8.28
C LEU A 17 21.42 -10.82 -8.05
N ILE A 18 22.56 -10.51 -8.69
CA ILE A 18 23.18 -9.17 -8.62
C ILE A 18 22.26 -8.12 -9.25
N GLN A 19 21.61 -8.44 -10.37
CA GLN A 19 20.64 -7.52 -10.98
C GLN A 19 19.44 -7.28 -10.08
N GLY A 20 18.89 -8.33 -9.47
CA GLY A 20 17.83 -8.24 -8.46
C GLY A 20 18.26 -7.41 -7.24
N HIS A 21 19.48 -7.62 -6.76
CA HIS A 21 20.05 -6.84 -5.66
C HIS A 21 20.11 -5.35 -5.98
N ARG A 22 20.54 -4.95 -7.19
CA ARG A 22 20.58 -3.54 -7.61
C ARG A 22 19.19 -2.91 -7.64
N ILE A 23 18.17 -3.65 -8.08
CA ILE A 23 16.77 -3.21 -8.05
C ILE A 23 16.31 -3.01 -6.61
N LEU A 24 16.63 -3.97 -5.73
CA LEU A 24 16.30 -3.86 -4.30
C LEU A 24 16.98 -2.66 -3.66
N GLU A 25 18.28 -2.47 -3.89
CA GLU A 25 19.02 -1.31 -3.40
C GLU A 25 18.42 0.02 -3.89
N ALA A 26 18.02 0.08 -5.16
CA ALA A 26 17.44 1.29 -5.74
C ALA A 26 16.05 1.61 -5.18
N GLY A 27 15.28 0.61 -4.74
CA GLY A 27 13.91 0.81 -4.26
C GLY A 27 13.72 0.78 -2.74
N VAL A 28 14.75 0.41 -1.99
CA VAL A 28 14.72 0.43 -0.53
C VAL A 28 15.23 1.78 0.01
N ARG A 29 14.54 2.29 1.02
CA ARG A 29 15.01 3.41 1.85
C ARG A 29 14.74 3.14 3.33
N TRP A 30 15.49 3.81 4.18
CA TRP A 30 15.23 3.88 5.61
C TRP A 30 14.01 4.76 5.90
N ARG A 31 13.17 4.24 6.80
CA ARG A 31 12.19 4.99 7.57
C ARG A 31 12.86 5.38 8.88
N VAL A 32 12.91 6.68 9.14
CA VAL A 32 13.48 7.22 10.38
C VAL A 32 12.60 6.79 11.55
N GLY A 33 13.22 6.12 12.52
CA GLY A 33 12.67 5.82 13.82
C GLY A 33 13.41 6.65 14.87
N ASN A 34 14.39 6.05 15.53
CA ASN A 34 15.26 6.71 16.51
C ASN A 34 16.49 7.40 15.87
N GLY A 35 16.77 7.15 14.58
CA GLY A 35 17.85 7.76 13.82
C GLY A 35 19.25 7.25 14.18
N GLU A 36 19.35 6.20 14.98
CA GLU A 36 20.64 5.67 15.46
C GLU A 36 21.41 4.89 14.39
N ASN A 37 20.70 4.35 13.38
CA ASN A 37 21.26 3.49 12.36
C ASN A 37 21.29 4.14 10.97
N ILE A 38 21.08 5.46 10.89
CA ILE A 38 21.00 6.18 9.62
C ILE A 38 22.05 7.28 9.59
N GLN A 39 23.00 7.15 8.65
CA GLN A 39 23.98 8.18 8.35
C GLN A 39 23.43 9.15 7.29
N ILE A 40 23.47 10.45 7.60
CA ILE A 40 22.76 11.48 6.84
C ILE A 40 23.14 11.51 5.36
N CYS A 41 24.44 11.50 5.05
CA CYS A 41 24.94 11.61 3.67
C CYS A 41 25.14 10.27 2.96
N VAL A 42 25.18 9.16 3.70
CA VAL A 42 25.53 7.84 3.15
C VAL A 42 24.28 7.05 2.80
N ASP A 43 23.34 7.01 3.73
CA ASP A 43 22.16 6.15 3.66
C ASP A 43 21.04 6.78 2.83
N ARG A 44 20.19 5.91 2.27
CA ARG A 44 18.98 6.28 1.54
C ARG A 44 17.85 6.43 2.55
N TRP A 45 17.48 7.63 2.97
CA TRP A 45 16.41 7.85 3.96
C TRP A 45 15.43 8.96 3.56
N MET A 46 15.82 9.83 2.63
CA MET A 46 14.96 10.89 2.12
C MET A 46 13.82 10.30 1.27
N PRO A 47 12.58 10.82 1.37
CA PRO A 47 11.47 10.39 0.52
C PRO A 47 11.63 10.89 -0.91
N GLN A 48 12.30 12.02 -1.10
CA GLN A 48 12.60 12.64 -2.38
C GLN A 48 13.98 13.30 -2.31
N PRO A 49 14.71 13.44 -3.44
CA PRO A 49 14.37 12.93 -4.78
C PRO A 49 14.46 11.39 -4.87
N TYR A 50 14.17 10.78 -6.03
CA TYR A 50 14.17 9.31 -6.23
C TYR A 50 15.50 8.61 -5.92
N THR A 51 16.59 9.36 -5.72
CA THR A 51 17.86 8.84 -5.19
C THR A 51 17.76 8.46 -3.70
N PHE A 52 16.75 8.97 -2.99
CA PHE A 52 16.53 8.87 -1.55
C PHE A 52 17.67 9.39 -0.68
N LYS A 53 18.58 10.16 -1.28
CA LYS A 53 19.76 10.73 -0.63
C LYS A 53 19.67 12.24 -0.59
N VAL A 54 20.26 12.81 0.46
CA VAL A 54 20.54 14.24 0.56
C VAL A 54 21.38 14.66 -0.65
N GLN A 55 20.94 15.71 -1.32
CA GLN A 55 21.59 16.28 -2.51
C GLN A 55 22.55 17.41 -2.17
N SER A 56 22.39 18.05 -1.00
CA SER A 56 23.20 19.18 -0.57
C SER A 56 24.06 18.87 0.68
N PRO A 57 24.99 17.90 0.63
CA PRO A 57 25.81 17.57 1.79
C PRO A 57 26.74 18.73 2.17
N HIS A 58 26.75 19.11 3.44
CA HIS A 58 27.68 20.10 3.99
C HIS A 58 28.82 19.40 4.75
N PRO A 59 30.10 19.80 4.58
CA PRO A 59 31.24 19.12 5.20
C PRO A 59 31.18 19.00 6.74
N GLU A 60 30.60 20.00 7.39
CA GLU A 60 30.49 20.08 8.87
C GLU A 60 29.14 19.59 9.42
N MET A 61 28.27 19.04 8.58
CA MET A 61 26.97 18.57 9.07
C MET A 61 27.13 17.34 9.98
N PRO A 62 26.16 17.10 10.89
CA PRO A 62 26.16 15.90 11.70
C PRO A 62 26.22 14.62 10.86
N VAL A 63 26.78 13.56 11.43
CA VAL A 63 26.92 12.27 10.74
C VAL A 63 25.62 11.47 10.81
N TRP A 64 24.94 11.49 11.95
CA TRP A 64 23.80 10.60 12.23
C TRP A 64 22.49 11.35 12.31
N VAL A 65 21.40 10.73 11.84
CA VAL A 65 20.07 11.32 11.90
C VAL A 65 19.61 11.59 13.33
N LYS A 66 20.01 10.74 14.31
CA LYS A 66 19.72 10.96 15.74
C LYS A 66 20.16 12.34 16.24
N ASP A 67 21.21 12.93 15.65
CA ASP A 67 21.75 14.22 16.10
C ASP A 67 20.83 15.38 15.71
N LEU A 68 19.97 15.18 14.69
CA LEU A 68 18.90 16.07 14.28
C LEU A 68 17.62 15.90 15.11
N ILE A 69 17.56 14.91 16.01
CA ILE A 69 16.41 14.61 16.85
C ILE A 69 16.71 15.06 18.27
N ASP A 70 15.76 15.76 18.88
CA ASP A 70 15.86 16.16 20.27
C ASP A 70 15.68 14.94 21.20
N PRO A 71 16.61 14.66 22.12
CA PRO A 71 16.57 13.43 22.91
C PRO A 71 15.43 13.39 23.92
N VAL A 72 14.87 14.54 24.31
CA VAL A 72 13.81 14.68 25.33
C VAL A 72 12.44 14.71 24.67
N THR A 73 12.23 15.63 23.74
CA THR A 73 10.94 15.84 23.06
C THR A 73 10.70 14.83 21.94
N LYS A 74 11.77 14.17 21.46
CA LYS A 74 11.75 13.24 20.31
C LYS A 74 11.19 13.89 19.04
N ALA A 75 11.32 15.20 18.93
CA ALA A 75 10.98 15.99 17.76
C ALA A 75 12.23 16.33 16.95
N TRP A 76 12.05 16.69 15.68
CA TRP A 76 13.12 17.27 14.88
C TRP A 76 13.60 18.58 15.51
N LYS A 77 14.92 18.75 15.65
CA LYS A 77 15.55 20.04 15.98
C LYS A 77 15.43 20.94 14.75
N ARG A 78 14.33 21.70 14.69
CA ARG A 78 13.97 22.51 13.53
C ARG A 78 15.11 23.40 13.03
N ASP A 79 15.79 24.09 13.94
CA ASP A 79 16.86 25.03 13.59
C ASP A 79 18.07 24.31 12.99
N GLU A 80 18.42 23.12 13.49
CA GLU A 80 19.48 22.29 12.92
C GLU A 80 19.09 21.76 11.53
N VAL A 81 17.83 21.31 11.35
CA VAL A 81 17.35 20.85 10.05
C VAL A 81 17.36 21.99 9.01
N ILE A 82 16.95 23.21 9.39
CA ILE A 82 16.98 24.36 8.47
C ILE A 82 18.43 24.81 8.19
N ARG A 83 19.32 24.69 9.17
CA ARG A 83 20.73 25.08 9.04
C ARG A 83 21.49 24.21 8.05
N TRP A 84 21.29 22.90 8.08
CA TRP A 84 22.14 21.94 7.36
C TRP A 84 21.60 21.50 6.00
N PHE A 85 20.31 21.72 5.72
CA PHE A 85 19.65 21.23 4.51
C PHE A 85 19.12 22.38 3.67
N SER A 86 19.02 22.17 2.35
CA SER A 86 18.30 23.11 1.49
C SER A 86 16.84 23.27 1.94
N GLU A 87 16.23 24.42 1.66
CA GLU A 87 14.83 24.71 2.05
C GLU A 87 13.88 23.56 1.64
N THR A 88 14.04 23.03 0.42
CA THR A 88 13.23 21.90 -0.07
C THR A 88 13.45 20.62 0.74
N GLU A 89 14.68 20.28 1.08
CA GLU A 89 15.01 19.09 1.87
C GLU A 89 14.57 19.23 3.33
N ALA A 90 14.81 20.40 3.93
CA ALA A 90 14.38 20.72 5.28
C ALA A 90 12.86 20.57 5.41
N GLN A 91 12.10 21.07 4.43
CA GLN A 91 10.64 20.90 4.39
C GLN A 91 10.22 19.43 4.30
N LEU A 92 10.96 18.57 3.60
CA LEU A 92 10.66 17.14 3.52
C LEU A 92 10.95 16.43 4.85
N ILE A 93 12.09 16.75 5.49
CA ILE A 93 12.50 16.18 6.77
C ILE A 93 11.48 16.54 7.86
N LEU A 94 11.13 17.82 7.96
CA LEU A 94 10.17 18.31 8.96
C LEU A 94 8.76 17.74 8.80
N LYS A 95 8.41 17.20 7.62
CA LYS A 95 7.13 16.49 7.38
C LYS A 95 7.19 15.02 7.79
N MET A 96 8.37 14.44 8.00
CA MET A 96 8.49 13.05 8.39
C MET A 96 8.04 12.87 9.84
N PRO A 97 7.03 12.03 10.10
CA PRO A 97 6.65 11.73 11.47
C PRO A 97 7.76 10.92 12.15
N ILE A 98 8.19 11.38 13.32
CA ILE A 98 9.06 10.64 14.23
C ILE A 98 8.23 10.05 15.37
N SER A 99 8.63 8.86 15.81
CA SER A 99 8.10 8.18 16.99
C SER A 99 8.63 8.84 18.28
N ARG A 100 7.71 9.16 19.19
CA ARG A 100 8.04 9.68 20.54
C ARG A 100 8.48 8.59 21.50
N LEU A 101 8.13 7.33 21.22
CA LEU A 101 8.55 6.18 22.03
C LEU A 101 9.76 5.43 21.44
N GLY A 102 10.48 6.06 20.51
CA GLY A 102 11.76 5.54 20.02
C GLY A 102 11.62 4.26 19.18
N CYS A 103 10.62 4.20 18.29
CA CYS A 103 10.52 3.14 17.29
C CYS A 103 11.87 2.96 16.58
N PRO A 104 12.37 1.73 16.39
CA PRO A 104 13.65 1.51 15.72
C PRO A 104 13.59 1.91 14.24
N ASP A 105 14.73 2.33 13.69
CA ASP A 105 14.89 2.55 12.24
C ASP A 105 14.57 1.26 11.45
N LYS A 106 13.92 1.40 10.30
CA LYS A 106 13.46 0.25 9.50
C LYS A 106 13.67 0.49 8.01
N LEU A 107 14.13 -0.53 7.29
CA LEU A 107 14.13 -0.51 5.82
C LEU A 107 12.72 -0.77 5.29
N LEU A 108 12.28 0.07 4.36
CA LEU A 108 11.02 -0.09 3.65
C LEU A 108 11.24 -0.06 2.13
N TRP A 109 10.31 -0.69 1.42
CA TRP A 109 10.18 -0.58 -0.03
C TRP A 109 9.41 0.68 -0.40
N HIS A 110 10.05 1.64 -1.06
CA HIS A 110 9.47 2.95 -1.31
C HIS A 110 8.23 2.91 -2.22
N PHE A 111 8.19 1.99 -3.19
CA PHE A 111 7.18 1.97 -4.25
C PHE A 111 5.86 1.32 -3.86
N THR A 112 5.62 1.06 -2.57
CA THR A 112 4.31 0.60 -2.09
C THR A 112 3.88 1.40 -0.87
N LYS A 113 2.56 1.57 -0.76
CA LYS A 113 1.91 2.32 0.33
C LYS A 113 2.24 1.78 1.73
N HIS A 114 2.39 0.46 1.84
CA HIS A 114 2.69 -0.23 3.10
C HIS A 114 4.18 -0.49 3.34
N GLY A 115 5.06 -0.06 2.43
CA GLY A 115 6.49 -0.27 2.56
C GLY A 115 6.95 -1.72 2.31
N ASN A 116 6.06 -2.59 1.82
CA ASN A 116 6.34 -4.01 1.56
C ASN A 116 6.70 -4.23 0.09
N TYR A 117 7.74 -5.01 -0.17
CA TYR A 117 8.12 -5.37 -1.54
C TYR A 117 7.06 -6.27 -2.20
N THR A 118 6.71 -5.98 -3.45
CA THR A 118 5.95 -6.89 -4.30
C THR A 118 6.68 -7.12 -5.62
N VAL A 119 6.54 -8.31 -6.20
CA VAL A 119 7.14 -8.66 -7.49
C VAL A 119 6.72 -7.66 -8.58
N LYS A 120 5.46 -7.22 -8.56
CA LYS A 120 4.94 -6.20 -9.48
C LYS A 120 5.72 -4.88 -9.36
N SER A 121 5.80 -4.32 -8.16
CA SER A 121 6.51 -3.05 -7.93
C SER A 121 8.02 -3.14 -8.19
N GLY A 122 8.64 -4.29 -7.91
CA GLY A 122 10.04 -4.53 -8.24
C GLY A 122 10.29 -4.59 -9.74
N TYR A 123 9.37 -5.20 -10.50
CA TYR A 123 9.44 -5.26 -11.95
C TYR A 123 9.20 -3.90 -12.61
N GLU A 124 8.26 -3.10 -12.09
CA GLU A 124 8.02 -1.72 -12.55
C GLU A 124 9.27 -0.84 -12.37
N LEU A 125 9.95 -0.95 -11.23
CA LEU A 125 11.23 -0.28 -11.00
C LEU A 125 12.33 -0.81 -11.94
N ALA A 126 12.39 -2.12 -12.17
CA ALA A 126 13.37 -2.70 -13.10
C ALA A 126 13.18 -2.16 -14.53
N GLU A 127 11.94 -2.05 -15.01
CA GLU A 127 11.64 -1.46 -16.31
C GLU A 127 12.01 0.03 -16.36
N SER A 128 11.78 0.80 -15.29
CA SER A 128 12.17 2.22 -15.26
C SER A 128 13.69 2.41 -15.29
N LEU A 129 14.45 1.66 -14.48
CA LEU A 129 15.91 1.70 -14.45
C LEU A 129 16.52 1.23 -15.78
N HIS A 130 15.89 0.26 -16.45
CA HIS A 130 16.31 -0.18 -17.78
C HIS A 130 16.09 0.91 -18.83
N ARG A 131 14.92 1.57 -18.83
CA ARG A 131 14.63 2.71 -19.73
C ARG A 131 15.60 3.87 -19.53
N ASN A 132 15.97 4.16 -18.28
CA ASN A 132 16.88 5.26 -17.93
C ASN A 132 18.37 4.91 -18.13
N GLY A 133 18.69 3.67 -18.53
CA GLY A 133 20.06 3.21 -18.77
C GLY A 133 20.89 2.93 -17.51
N GLU A 134 20.28 2.98 -16.32
CA GLU A 134 20.93 2.74 -15.02
C GLU A 134 21.19 1.24 -14.75
N LEU A 135 20.43 0.35 -15.41
CA LEU A 135 20.76 -1.07 -15.52
C LEU A 135 21.66 -1.27 -16.74
N ASN A 136 22.93 -1.63 -16.50
CA ASN A 136 23.95 -1.91 -17.53
C ASN A 136 23.36 -2.51 -18.83
N ARG A 137 23.56 -1.81 -19.96
CA ARG A 137 23.45 -2.38 -21.31
C ARG A 137 24.61 -3.37 -21.55
N LYS A 138 24.66 -4.49 -20.83
CA LYS A 138 25.54 -5.61 -21.19
C LYS A 138 24.81 -6.92 -20.93
N GLY A 139 24.34 -7.49 -22.02
CA GLY A 139 23.60 -8.74 -22.07
C GLY A 139 22.21 -8.48 -22.63
N GLU A 140 22.08 -8.55 -23.96
CA GLU A 140 20.87 -9.10 -24.55
C GLU A 140 20.76 -10.55 -24.05
N GLY A 141 20.24 -10.72 -22.85
CA GLY A 141 19.64 -11.98 -22.48
C GLY A 141 18.37 -12.07 -23.30
N GLU A 142 18.37 -12.91 -24.34
CA GLU A 142 17.14 -13.31 -25.00
C GLU A 142 16.22 -13.96 -23.96
N CYS A 143 15.27 -13.18 -23.47
CA CYS A 143 14.12 -13.71 -22.76
C CYS A 143 13.10 -14.11 -23.83
N SER A 144 12.62 -15.35 -23.81
CA SER A 144 11.54 -15.91 -24.63
C SER A 144 10.18 -15.21 -24.37
N ASN A 145 10.12 -13.88 -24.43
CA ASN A 145 9.10 -13.12 -23.73
C ASN A 145 8.63 -11.93 -24.56
N GLN A 146 8.08 -12.21 -25.74
CA GLN A 146 7.15 -11.29 -26.40
C GLN A 146 5.85 -11.25 -25.58
N LYS A 147 5.49 -10.05 -25.11
CA LYS A 147 4.44 -9.76 -24.11
C LYS A 147 3.04 -10.31 -24.44
N VAL A 148 2.77 -10.76 -25.67
CA VAL A 148 1.47 -11.33 -26.09
C VAL A 148 1.28 -12.80 -25.68
N GLN A 149 2.35 -13.52 -25.35
CA GLN A 149 2.27 -14.97 -25.18
C GLN A 149 2.13 -15.45 -23.72
N LYS A 150 2.36 -14.60 -22.71
CA LYS A 150 2.49 -15.04 -21.30
C LYS A 150 1.16 -15.45 -20.64
N SER A 151 0.05 -14.81 -21.03
CA SER A 151 -1.31 -15.13 -20.56
C SER A 151 -1.84 -16.39 -21.23
N PHE A 152 -1.69 -16.51 -22.54
CA PHE A 152 -2.04 -17.70 -23.32
C PHE A 152 -1.28 -18.95 -22.85
N TRP A 153 0.04 -18.86 -22.71
CA TRP A 153 0.83 -19.98 -22.17
C TRP A 153 0.53 -20.23 -20.69
N LYS A 154 0.25 -19.24 -19.85
CA LYS A 154 -0.19 -19.54 -18.48
C LYS A 154 -1.48 -20.37 -18.46
N GLY A 155 -2.46 -20.06 -19.30
CA GLY A 155 -3.72 -20.82 -19.43
C GLY A 155 -3.52 -22.24 -19.97
N ILE A 156 -2.69 -22.40 -20.99
CA ILE A 156 -2.37 -23.72 -21.57
C ILE A 156 -1.50 -24.59 -20.64
N TRP A 157 -0.68 -23.97 -19.79
CA TRP A 157 0.18 -24.71 -18.87
C TRP A 157 -0.50 -25.00 -17.53
N SER A 158 -1.58 -24.29 -17.18
CA SER A 158 -2.44 -24.57 -16.01
C SER A 158 -3.45 -25.71 -16.21
N LEU A 159 -3.45 -26.36 -17.37
CA LEU A 159 -4.40 -27.43 -17.69
C LEU A 159 -4.33 -28.59 -16.68
N LYS A 160 -5.50 -29.09 -16.27
CA LYS A 160 -5.63 -30.19 -15.30
C LYS A 160 -4.95 -31.48 -15.77
N ASP A 161 -4.75 -31.68 -17.07
CA ASP A 161 -4.00 -32.81 -17.63
C ASP A 161 -2.50 -32.79 -17.24
N ASN A 162 -1.89 -31.61 -17.10
CA ASN A 162 -0.52 -31.49 -16.59
C ASN A 162 -0.42 -31.82 -15.08
N LEU A 163 -1.51 -31.59 -14.33
CA LEU A 163 -1.60 -31.93 -12.91
C LEU A 163 -1.77 -33.45 -12.71
N ARG A 164 -2.54 -34.11 -13.59
CA ARG A 164 -2.64 -35.57 -13.64
C ARG A 164 -1.33 -36.27 -13.99
N ARG A 165 -0.56 -35.75 -14.96
CA ARG A 165 0.79 -36.27 -15.29
C ARG A 165 1.77 -36.16 -14.11
N ARG A 166 1.48 -35.28 -13.15
CA ARG A 166 2.20 -35.12 -11.87
C ARG A 166 1.60 -35.93 -10.71
N ARG A 167 0.72 -36.90 -11.01
CA ARG A 167 0.04 -37.80 -10.06
C ARG A 167 -0.85 -37.10 -9.01
N MET A 168 -1.40 -35.93 -9.33
CA MET A 168 -2.43 -35.30 -8.47
C MET A 168 -3.82 -35.79 -8.88
N ASP A 169 -4.61 -36.21 -7.91
CA ASP A 169 -5.96 -36.75 -8.11
C ASP A 169 -6.96 -35.62 -8.35
N VAL A 170 -7.14 -35.26 -9.62
CA VAL A 170 -8.02 -34.18 -10.06
C VAL A 170 -8.93 -34.70 -11.17
N GLU A 171 -10.23 -34.41 -11.04
CA GLU A 171 -11.23 -34.71 -12.07
C GLU A 171 -10.93 -33.87 -13.34
N ASN A 172 -10.59 -34.55 -14.44
CA ASN A 172 -10.18 -33.92 -15.68
C ASN A 172 -11.38 -33.72 -16.62
N LYS A 173 -12.11 -32.63 -16.41
CA LYS A 173 -13.19 -32.16 -17.29
C LYS A 173 -12.89 -30.74 -17.76
N CYS A 174 -13.12 -30.49 -19.06
CA CYS A 174 -12.93 -29.19 -19.68
C CYS A 174 -13.87 -28.14 -19.09
N GLY A 175 -13.33 -27.01 -18.62
CA GLY A 175 -14.12 -25.91 -18.06
C GLY A 175 -15.03 -25.18 -19.05
N LEU A 176 -14.87 -25.41 -20.37
CA LEU A 176 -15.62 -24.73 -21.42
C LEU A 176 -16.79 -25.56 -21.95
N CYS A 177 -16.58 -26.85 -22.23
CA CYS A 177 -17.67 -27.72 -22.71
C CYS A 177 -18.20 -28.70 -21.66
N ASN A 178 -17.44 -28.95 -20.58
CA ASN A 178 -17.76 -29.89 -19.49
C ASN A 178 -18.06 -31.35 -19.92
N GLN A 179 -17.72 -31.72 -21.16
CA GLN A 179 -18.03 -33.05 -21.73
C GLN A 179 -16.80 -33.94 -21.90
N GLU A 180 -15.65 -33.37 -22.26
CA GLU A 180 -14.40 -34.13 -22.50
C GLU A 180 -13.26 -33.71 -21.55
N GLY A 181 -12.18 -34.49 -21.53
CA GLY A 181 -10.98 -34.21 -20.75
C GLY A 181 -10.22 -32.98 -21.23
N GLU A 182 -9.73 -32.16 -20.29
CA GLU A 182 -9.08 -30.88 -20.55
C GLU A 182 -7.65 -31.07 -21.06
N THR A 183 -7.46 -31.25 -22.37
CA THR A 183 -6.13 -31.34 -23.01
C THR A 183 -5.77 -30.08 -23.79
N GLN A 184 -4.48 -29.91 -24.10
CA GLN A 184 -4.00 -28.78 -24.92
C GLN A 184 -4.69 -28.73 -26.28
N MET A 185 -4.87 -29.89 -26.92
CA MET A 185 -5.57 -29.99 -28.21
C MET A 185 -7.08 -29.77 -28.06
N HIS A 186 -7.66 -30.23 -26.96
CA HIS A 186 -9.07 -30.02 -26.69
C HIS A 186 -9.40 -28.53 -26.55
N ILE A 187 -8.71 -27.79 -25.69
CA ILE A 187 -8.94 -26.34 -25.55
C ILE A 187 -8.56 -25.56 -26.82
N PHE A 188 -7.55 -26.02 -27.56
CA PHE A 188 -7.08 -25.29 -28.72
C PHE A 188 -7.99 -25.45 -29.94
N SER A 189 -8.45 -26.65 -30.28
CA SER A 189 -9.12 -26.88 -31.58
C SER A 189 -10.23 -27.92 -31.59
N GLN A 190 -10.39 -28.74 -30.55
CA GLN A 190 -11.36 -29.85 -30.56
C GLN A 190 -12.61 -29.54 -29.72
N CYS A 191 -12.52 -28.66 -28.73
CA CYS A 191 -13.65 -28.19 -27.93
C CYS A 191 -14.64 -27.43 -28.82
N ASP A 192 -15.94 -27.73 -28.71
CA ASP A 192 -16.99 -27.05 -29.50
C ASP A 192 -16.94 -25.52 -29.36
N PHE A 193 -16.61 -25.02 -28.17
CA PHE A 193 -16.38 -23.59 -27.93
C PHE A 193 -15.19 -23.07 -28.75
N ALA A 194 -14.05 -23.77 -28.73
CA ALA A 194 -12.87 -23.38 -29.47
C ALA A 194 -13.10 -23.42 -30.98
N ARG A 195 -13.84 -24.43 -31.48
CA ARG A 195 -14.22 -24.55 -32.89
C ARG A 195 -15.11 -23.38 -33.32
N ALA A 196 -16.12 -23.05 -32.53
CA ALA A 196 -17.00 -21.92 -32.79
C ALA A 196 -16.24 -20.59 -32.75
N PHE A 197 -15.32 -20.42 -31.79
CA PHE A 197 -14.48 -19.23 -31.69
C PHE A 197 -13.59 -19.05 -32.93
N TRP A 198 -12.84 -20.07 -33.34
CA TRP A 198 -11.94 -19.98 -34.49
C TRP A 198 -12.69 -19.70 -35.79
N PHE A 199 -13.90 -20.26 -35.94
CA PHE A 199 -14.79 -20.00 -37.06
C PHE A 199 -15.33 -18.56 -37.06
N ALA A 200 -15.69 -18.02 -35.89
CA ALA A 200 -16.30 -16.69 -35.76
C ALA A 200 -15.27 -15.54 -35.68
N CYS A 201 -14.02 -15.84 -35.32
CA CYS A 201 -12.98 -14.82 -35.24
C CYS A 201 -12.58 -14.31 -36.63
N PRO A 202 -11.88 -13.16 -36.74
CA PRO A 202 -11.51 -12.58 -38.04
C PRO A 202 -10.68 -13.50 -38.96
N LEU A 203 -10.09 -14.58 -38.44
CA LEU A 203 -9.34 -15.57 -39.23
C LEU A 203 -10.24 -16.61 -39.92
N GLN A 204 -11.52 -16.70 -39.52
CA GLN A 204 -12.54 -17.62 -40.06
C GLN A 204 -12.00 -19.05 -40.26
N LEU A 205 -11.28 -19.53 -39.27
CA LEU A 205 -10.52 -20.77 -39.37
C LEU A 205 -11.45 -21.96 -39.08
N ASP A 206 -11.62 -22.85 -40.07
CA ASP A 206 -12.14 -24.19 -39.81
C ASP A 206 -11.05 -25.08 -39.22
N THR A 207 -11.20 -25.42 -37.94
CA THR A 207 -10.25 -26.25 -37.20
C THR A 207 -10.11 -27.67 -37.75
N ALA A 208 -11.09 -28.15 -38.54
CA ALA A 208 -10.99 -29.44 -39.22
C ALA A 208 -9.92 -29.46 -40.32
N THR A 209 -9.48 -28.29 -40.79
CA THR A 209 -8.45 -28.13 -41.84
C THR A 209 -7.04 -27.93 -41.30
N VAL A 210 -6.86 -28.01 -39.98
CA VAL A 210 -5.56 -27.80 -39.32
C VAL A 210 -4.76 -29.10 -39.31
N GLU A 211 -3.62 -29.09 -39.98
CA GLU A 211 -2.70 -30.25 -40.00
C GLU A 211 -1.80 -30.27 -38.76
N GLY A 212 -1.59 -31.46 -38.20
CA GLY A 212 -0.72 -31.71 -37.05
C GLY A 212 -1.33 -32.69 -36.06
N ASN A 213 -0.47 -33.49 -35.42
CA ASN A 213 -0.86 -34.47 -34.40
C ASN A 213 -0.72 -33.96 -32.97
N ASP A 214 -0.06 -32.81 -32.78
CA ASP A 214 0.08 -32.14 -31.50
C ASP A 214 -0.04 -30.62 -31.64
N PHE A 215 -0.15 -29.95 -30.50
CA PHE A 215 -0.36 -28.51 -30.43
C PHE A 215 0.76 -27.72 -31.11
N ALA A 216 2.01 -28.14 -30.96
CA ALA A 216 3.16 -27.43 -31.51
C ALA A 216 3.19 -27.52 -33.04
N ALA A 217 2.85 -28.69 -33.59
CA ALA A 217 2.71 -28.91 -35.02
C ALA A 217 1.58 -28.06 -35.61
N CYS A 218 0.38 -28.11 -35.00
CA CYS A 218 -0.78 -27.32 -35.43
C CYS A 218 -0.50 -25.81 -35.37
N TRP A 219 0.14 -25.34 -34.29
CA TRP A 219 0.48 -23.92 -34.13
C TRP A 219 1.53 -23.45 -35.14
N THR A 220 2.49 -24.31 -35.47
CA THR A 220 3.51 -24.01 -36.47
C THR A 220 2.91 -23.95 -37.88
N PHE A 221 1.98 -24.85 -38.19
CA PHE A 221 1.21 -24.82 -39.43
C PHE A 221 0.43 -23.51 -39.58
N LEU A 222 -0.30 -23.08 -38.54
CA LEU A 222 -1.08 -21.85 -38.57
C LEU A 222 -0.23 -20.59 -38.72
N LYS A 223 0.89 -20.50 -38.01
CA LYS A 223 1.84 -19.38 -38.17
C LYS A 223 2.40 -19.28 -39.59
N ARG A 224 2.61 -20.41 -40.26
CA ARG A 224 3.07 -20.45 -41.65
C ARG A 224 1.95 -20.09 -42.62
N LYS A 225 0.76 -20.67 -42.46
CA LYS A 225 -0.40 -20.49 -43.34
C LYS A 225 -0.89 -19.03 -43.39
N TYR A 226 -0.81 -18.32 -42.27
CA TYR A 226 -1.26 -16.93 -42.14
C TYR A 226 -0.12 -15.91 -42.01
N ALA A 227 1.11 -16.30 -42.40
CA ALA A 227 2.25 -15.39 -42.41
C ALA A 227 2.00 -14.24 -43.41
N GLY A 228 1.92 -13.00 -42.92
CA GLY A 228 1.73 -11.80 -43.74
C GLY A 228 0.30 -11.25 -43.85
N ILE A 229 -0.66 -11.84 -43.14
CA ILE A 229 -2.03 -11.29 -43.01
C ILE A 229 -2.08 -10.29 -41.84
N GLN A 230 -2.88 -9.22 -41.98
CA GLN A 230 -2.92 -8.09 -41.04
C GLN A 230 -3.30 -8.47 -39.60
N ILE A 231 -4.08 -9.54 -39.42
CA ILE A 231 -4.42 -10.11 -38.11
C ILE A 231 -3.66 -11.43 -38.01
N HIS A 232 -2.70 -11.52 -37.09
CA HIS A 232 -1.88 -12.71 -36.93
C HIS A 232 -2.61 -13.74 -36.05
N PRO A 233 -2.38 -15.06 -36.21
CA PRO A 233 -2.91 -16.09 -35.29
C PRO A 233 -2.63 -15.82 -33.81
N SER A 234 -1.57 -15.08 -33.50
CA SER A 234 -1.25 -14.63 -32.14
C SER A 234 -2.21 -13.55 -31.60
N ASP A 235 -2.75 -12.69 -32.46
CA ASP A 235 -3.70 -11.66 -32.06
C ASP A 235 -5.07 -12.27 -31.78
N ALA A 236 -5.51 -13.21 -32.64
CA ALA A 236 -6.73 -13.99 -32.42
C ALA A 236 -6.65 -14.85 -31.15
N SER A 237 -5.45 -15.36 -30.79
CA SER A 237 -5.26 -16.07 -29.52
C SER A 237 -5.42 -15.15 -28.29
N GLY A 238 -5.11 -13.85 -28.42
CA GLY A 238 -5.38 -12.86 -27.37
C GLY A 238 -6.88 -12.64 -27.18
N MET A 239 -7.62 -12.52 -28.28
CA MET A 239 -9.08 -12.39 -28.26
C MET A 239 -9.77 -13.61 -27.64
N MET A 240 -9.23 -14.81 -27.87
CA MET A 240 -9.75 -16.05 -27.28
C MET A 240 -9.63 -16.04 -25.75
N VAL A 241 -8.51 -15.56 -25.22
CA VAL A 241 -8.28 -15.47 -23.77
C VAL A 241 -9.24 -14.47 -23.12
N GLU A 242 -9.49 -13.34 -23.78
CA GLU A 242 -10.45 -12.34 -23.31
C GLU A 242 -11.88 -12.91 -23.29
N GLN A 243 -12.32 -13.54 -24.38
CA GLN A 243 -13.67 -14.14 -24.44
C GLN A 243 -13.86 -15.33 -23.50
N VAL A 244 -12.83 -16.14 -23.26
CA VAL A 244 -12.86 -17.19 -22.24
C VAL A 244 -12.96 -16.59 -20.83
N GLY A 245 -12.30 -15.45 -20.59
CA GLY A 245 -12.46 -14.69 -19.35
C GLY A 245 -13.89 -14.23 -19.14
N GLU A 246 -14.48 -13.58 -20.15
CA GLU A 246 -15.87 -13.11 -20.13
C GLU A 246 -16.88 -14.26 -19.99
N TYR A 247 -16.67 -15.38 -20.70
CA TYR A 247 -17.51 -16.57 -20.59
C TYR A 247 -17.45 -17.18 -19.20
N ASN A 248 -16.26 -17.31 -18.61
CA ASN A 248 -16.12 -17.80 -17.23
C ASN A 248 -16.79 -16.86 -16.23
N GLU A 249 -16.68 -15.54 -16.39
CA GLU A 249 -17.41 -14.58 -15.54
C GLU A 249 -18.93 -14.64 -15.72
N ALA A 250 -19.41 -14.99 -16.91
CA ALA A 250 -20.84 -15.12 -17.22
C ALA A 250 -21.44 -16.47 -16.75
N VAL A 251 -20.64 -17.54 -16.68
CA VAL A 251 -21.07 -18.91 -16.37
C VAL A 251 -20.87 -19.28 -14.90
N ILE A 252 -20.00 -18.57 -14.15
CA ILE A 252 -19.96 -18.68 -12.70
C ILE A 252 -21.32 -18.20 -12.15
N PRO A 253 -22.11 -19.05 -11.46
CA PRO A 253 -23.28 -18.58 -10.75
C PRO A 253 -22.79 -17.56 -9.72
N LYS A 254 -23.10 -16.28 -9.93
CA LYS A 254 -22.89 -15.27 -8.90
C LYS A 254 -23.64 -15.77 -7.66
N ALA A 255 -22.90 -16.09 -6.60
CA ALA A 255 -23.50 -16.25 -5.29
C ALA A 255 -24.40 -15.03 -5.06
N PRO A 256 -25.63 -15.20 -4.54
CA PRO A 256 -26.47 -14.06 -4.28
C PRO A 256 -25.70 -13.12 -3.35
N LEU A 257 -25.37 -11.92 -3.87
CA LEU A 257 -25.16 -10.77 -3.00
C LEU A 257 -26.41 -10.72 -2.14
N VAL A 258 -26.25 -11.06 -0.86
CA VAL A 258 -27.16 -10.84 0.26
C VAL A 258 -28.60 -10.55 -0.19
N ALA A 259 -29.51 -11.52 0.02
CA ALA A 259 -30.95 -11.30 -0.15
C ALA A 259 -31.31 -9.90 0.36
N GLU A 260 -31.81 -9.04 -0.55
CA GLU A 260 -32.34 -7.74 -0.20
C GLU A 260 -33.37 -7.98 0.91
N LEU A 261 -33.01 -7.64 2.14
CA LEU A 261 -34.01 -7.36 3.16
C LEU A 261 -34.93 -6.30 2.55
N PRO A 262 -36.26 -6.46 2.63
CA PRO A 262 -37.18 -5.49 2.06
C PRO A 262 -36.77 -4.11 2.57
N ARG A 263 -36.57 -3.20 1.62
CA ARG A 263 -36.24 -1.80 1.87
C ARG A 263 -37.17 -1.31 3.00
N PRO A 264 -36.67 -0.88 4.17
CA PRO A 264 -37.55 -0.23 5.12
C PRO A 264 -38.21 0.94 4.38
N PRO A 265 -39.50 1.22 4.64
CA PRO A 265 -40.17 2.33 3.97
C PRO A 265 -39.29 3.59 4.10
N ASP A 266 -39.19 4.35 3.00
CA ASP A 266 -38.62 5.70 2.98
C ASP A 266 -39.40 6.57 3.97
N GLN A 267 -39.03 6.46 5.25
CA GLN A 267 -39.54 7.21 6.38
C GLN A 267 -38.68 6.90 7.62
N ALA A 268 -37.41 7.29 7.54
CA ALA A 268 -36.76 7.89 8.69
C ALA A 268 -35.87 9.00 8.14
N ALA A 269 -36.20 10.25 8.46
CA ALA A 269 -35.23 11.34 8.39
C ALA A 269 -33.89 10.82 8.92
N LEU A 270 -32.79 11.10 8.21
CA LEU A 270 -31.43 10.84 8.67
C LEU A 270 -31.36 11.21 10.15
N VAL A 271 -31.41 10.20 11.04
CA VAL A 271 -31.21 10.44 12.46
C VAL A 271 -29.74 10.80 12.53
N GLN A 272 -29.46 12.10 12.56
CA GLN A 272 -28.13 12.62 12.71
C GLN A 272 -27.58 11.96 13.98
N ALA A 273 -26.55 11.12 13.82
CA ALA A 273 -25.97 10.41 14.94
C ALA A 273 -25.56 11.45 16.00
N VAL A 274 -26.11 11.30 17.19
CA VAL A 274 -25.86 12.18 18.33
C VAL A 274 -24.71 11.58 19.13
N TRP A 275 -23.77 12.41 19.55
CA TRP A 275 -22.69 11.96 20.42
C TRP A 275 -23.25 11.39 21.71
N GLU A 276 -22.78 10.20 22.09
CA GLU A 276 -23.18 9.54 23.33
C GLU A 276 -22.06 9.64 24.39
N LYS A 277 -22.44 9.96 25.62
CA LYS A 277 -21.52 9.97 26.75
C LYS A 277 -20.97 8.56 27.06
N PRO A 278 -19.75 8.43 27.59
CA PRO A 278 -19.20 7.13 27.94
C PRO A 278 -19.94 6.49 29.12
N ARG A 279 -19.78 5.16 29.25
CA ARG A 279 -20.27 4.41 30.40
C ARG A 279 -19.52 4.81 31.68
N HIS A 280 -20.17 4.63 32.82
CA HIS A 280 -19.56 4.91 34.13
C HIS A 280 -18.18 4.24 34.28
N GLY A 281 -17.21 5.00 34.79
CA GLY A 281 -15.84 4.54 34.97
C GLY A 281 -14.91 4.75 33.77
N PHE A 282 -15.41 5.30 32.65
CA PHE A 282 -14.62 5.68 31.48
C PHE A 282 -14.63 7.19 31.27
N VAL A 283 -13.55 7.67 30.67
CA VAL A 283 -13.55 8.94 29.94
C VAL A 283 -13.68 8.67 28.44
N LYS A 284 -14.27 9.61 27.71
CA LYS A 284 -14.36 9.59 26.26
C LYS A 284 -13.53 10.74 25.70
N ALA A 285 -12.60 10.40 24.83
CA ALA A 285 -11.59 11.25 24.26
C ALA A 285 -11.84 11.38 22.76
N ASN A 286 -12.44 12.49 22.34
CA ASN A 286 -12.63 12.83 20.93
C ASN A 286 -11.35 13.49 20.39
N CYS A 287 -10.90 13.13 19.19
CA CYS A 287 -9.74 13.74 18.54
C CYS A 287 -9.96 13.96 17.04
N ASP A 288 -9.31 14.97 16.48
CA ASP A 288 -9.43 15.38 15.06
C ASP A 288 -8.09 15.93 14.55
N GLY A 289 -7.68 15.53 13.35
CA GLY A 289 -6.52 16.06 12.65
C GLY A 289 -6.91 17.11 11.60
N ALA A 290 -6.22 18.26 11.60
CA ALA A 290 -6.37 19.29 10.58
C ALA A 290 -5.13 19.34 9.68
N TRP A 291 -5.32 19.37 8.36
CA TRP A 291 -4.22 19.49 7.39
C TRP A 291 -4.62 20.30 6.16
N LEU A 292 -3.77 21.25 5.79
CA LEU A 292 -3.91 22.09 4.61
C LEU A 292 -2.92 21.63 3.53
N VAL A 293 -3.44 21.05 2.44
CA VAL A 293 -2.62 20.47 1.36
C VAL A 293 -1.70 21.50 0.69
N GLN A 294 -2.13 22.76 0.57
CA GLN A 294 -1.38 23.80 -0.14
C GLN A 294 -0.07 24.17 0.58
N THR A 295 -0.10 24.22 1.90
CA THR A 295 1.03 24.66 2.74
C THR A 295 1.71 23.48 3.45
N ASN A 296 1.05 22.31 3.47
CA ASN A 296 1.35 21.18 4.33
C ASN A 296 1.37 21.52 5.83
N THR A 297 0.74 22.63 6.22
CA THR A 297 0.57 22.98 7.63
C THR A 297 -0.66 22.29 8.18
N GLY A 298 -0.63 21.98 9.46
CA GLY A 298 -1.72 21.33 10.12
C GLY A 298 -1.59 21.39 11.63
N GLY A 299 -2.41 20.59 12.27
CA GLY A 299 -2.46 20.45 13.71
C GLY A 299 -3.40 19.34 14.09
N PHE A 300 -3.60 19.18 15.40
CA PHE A 300 -4.60 18.29 15.95
C PHE A 300 -5.32 18.97 17.11
N GLY A 301 -6.55 18.53 17.35
CA GLY A 301 -7.34 18.93 18.51
C GLY A 301 -7.99 17.73 19.17
N TRP A 302 -8.19 17.83 20.48
CA TRP A 302 -8.83 16.79 21.26
C TRP A 302 -9.65 17.37 22.42
N VAL A 303 -10.66 16.60 22.84
CA VAL A 303 -11.55 16.91 23.97
C VAL A 303 -11.80 15.63 24.75
N ILE A 304 -11.57 15.68 26.06
CA ILE A 304 -11.80 14.56 27.00
C ILE A 304 -13.02 14.90 27.85
N ARG A 305 -13.97 13.96 27.94
CA ARG A 305 -15.22 14.10 28.71
C ARG A 305 -15.44 12.94 29.65
N ASP A 306 -16.07 13.21 30.78
CA ASP A 306 -16.45 12.19 31.76
C ASP A 306 -17.75 11.46 31.37
N PHE A 307 -18.19 10.54 32.24
CA PHE A 307 -19.40 9.73 32.06
C PHE A 307 -20.73 10.50 32.20
N VAL A 308 -20.72 11.74 32.71
CA VAL A 308 -21.90 12.61 32.67
C VAL A 308 -21.91 13.51 31.43
N GLY A 309 -20.80 13.57 30.69
CA GLY A 309 -20.63 14.34 29.46
C GLY A 309 -19.97 15.70 29.68
N TRP A 310 -19.47 15.98 30.88
CA TRP A 310 -18.75 17.22 31.16
C TRP A 310 -17.34 17.14 30.57
N MET A 311 -16.91 18.23 29.92
CA MET A 311 -15.55 18.37 29.44
C MET A 311 -14.61 18.44 30.63
N MET A 312 -13.64 17.54 30.71
CA MET A 312 -12.62 17.57 31.77
C MET A 312 -11.40 18.38 31.32
N GLN A 313 -10.95 18.10 30.09
CA GLN A 313 -9.80 18.72 29.46
C GLN A 313 -10.04 18.84 27.95
N ALA A 314 -9.43 19.84 27.33
CA ALA A 314 -9.31 19.97 25.89
C ALA A 314 -7.93 20.53 25.55
N GLY A 315 -7.46 20.27 24.35
CA GLY A 315 -6.17 20.79 23.92
C GLY A 315 -5.86 20.48 22.48
N GLY A 316 -4.80 21.11 21.98
CA GLY A 316 -4.37 20.91 20.61
C GLY A 316 -3.08 21.63 20.32
N GLN A 317 -2.52 21.34 19.15
CA GLN A 317 -1.31 21.96 18.67
C GLN A 317 -1.43 22.29 17.18
N GLY A 318 -1.14 23.54 16.83
CA GLY A 318 -0.99 24.03 15.46
C GLY A 318 0.47 24.15 15.04
N ASP A 319 0.70 24.78 13.89
CA ASP A 319 2.02 24.98 13.26
C ASP A 319 2.83 23.69 13.02
N LEU A 320 2.13 22.56 12.96
CA LEU A 320 2.72 21.28 12.63
C LEU A 320 2.77 21.08 11.11
N ARG A 321 3.64 20.19 10.66
CA ARG A 321 3.77 19.84 9.25
C ARG A 321 3.50 18.36 9.06
N TYR A 322 2.59 18.05 8.14
CA TYR A 322 2.22 16.68 7.81
C TYR A 322 2.35 16.43 6.32
N GLY A 323 2.72 15.20 5.96
CA GLY A 323 2.74 14.74 4.57
C GLY A 323 1.34 14.40 4.02
N SER A 324 0.36 14.16 4.89
CA SER A 324 -1.00 13.75 4.52
C SER A 324 -2.01 14.11 5.63
N ALA A 325 -3.30 14.16 5.27
CA ALA A 325 -4.38 14.24 6.25
C ALA A 325 -4.36 13.05 7.22
N LEU A 326 -4.08 11.84 6.71
CA LEU A 326 -4.00 10.62 7.54
C LEU A 326 -2.93 10.76 8.62
N ALA A 327 -1.77 11.32 8.32
CA ALA A 327 -0.73 11.55 9.31
C ALA A 327 -1.18 12.51 10.43
N ALA A 328 -1.95 13.55 10.10
CA ALA A 328 -2.53 14.45 11.10
C ALA A 328 -3.57 13.74 11.98
N GLU A 329 -4.44 12.91 11.39
CA GLU A 329 -5.44 12.13 12.14
C GLU A 329 -4.82 11.13 13.10
N VAL A 330 -3.81 10.38 12.64
CA VAL A 330 -3.11 9.41 13.49
C VAL A 330 -2.33 10.12 14.60
N ASP A 331 -1.73 11.29 14.31
CA ASP A 331 -1.07 12.08 15.33
C ASP A 331 -2.06 12.67 16.35
N ALA A 332 -3.29 13.01 15.94
CA ALA A 332 -4.36 13.41 16.86
C ALA A 332 -4.71 12.31 17.87
N ILE A 333 -4.79 11.05 17.41
CA ILE A 333 -4.98 9.88 18.28
C ILE A 333 -3.81 9.75 19.26
N ARG A 334 -2.57 9.85 18.78
CA ARG A 334 -1.38 9.81 19.65
C ARG A 334 -1.41 10.93 20.69
N ALA A 335 -1.74 12.16 20.27
CA ALA A 335 -1.77 13.32 21.14
C ALA A 335 -2.82 13.20 22.25
N VAL A 336 -4.02 12.70 21.94
CA VAL A 336 -5.04 12.51 22.98
C VAL A 336 -4.68 11.39 23.95
N LEU A 337 -3.97 10.35 23.52
CA LEU A 337 -3.43 9.35 24.45
C LEU A 337 -2.42 9.95 25.42
N ILE A 338 -1.54 10.85 24.95
CA ILE A 338 -0.58 11.54 25.82
C ILE A 338 -1.32 12.39 26.86
N ALA A 339 -2.35 13.12 26.43
CA ALA A 339 -3.20 13.89 27.33
C ALA A 339 -3.90 12.99 28.35
N CYS A 340 -4.40 11.82 27.92
CA CYS A 340 -5.08 10.90 28.82
C CYS A 340 -4.16 10.30 29.88
N GLU A 341 -2.93 9.96 29.50
CA GLU A 341 -1.89 9.48 30.42
C GLU A 341 -1.51 10.56 31.43
N GLN A 342 -1.25 11.80 30.97
CA GLN A 342 -0.95 12.94 31.84
C GLN A 342 -2.11 13.30 32.78
N GLY A 343 -3.35 13.11 32.33
CA GLY A 343 -4.56 13.26 33.14
C GLY A 343 -4.80 12.12 34.13
N GLY A 344 -3.99 11.06 34.11
CA GLY A 344 -4.15 9.90 34.99
C GLY A 344 -5.39 9.05 34.72
N PHE A 345 -5.92 9.09 33.49
CA PHE A 345 -7.12 8.31 33.14
C PHE A 345 -6.76 6.86 32.83
N ALA A 346 -7.23 5.92 33.65
CA ALA A 346 -6.92 4.50 33.48
C ALA A 346 -7.78 3.80 32.40
N ARG A 347 -9.02 4.25 32.19
CA ARG A 347 -9.99 3.62 31.27
C ARG A 347 -10.54 4.65 30.27
N VAL A 348 -10.20 4.49 29.01
CA VAL A 348 -10.36 5.52 27.97
C VAL A 348 -11.06 4.95 26.74
N MET A 349 -12.01 5.71 26.19
CA MET A 349 -12.62 5.48 24.89
C MET A 349 -12.18 6.58 23.93
N VAL A 350 -11.32 6.27 22.97
CA VAL A 350 -10.89 7.23 21.93
C VAL A 350 -11.85 7.18 20.75
N GLU A 351 -12.34 8.34 20.34
CA GLU A 351 -13.22 8.53 19.18
C GLU A 351 -12.56 9.44 18.13
N SER A 352 -12.56 8.99 16.87
CA SER A 352 -12.14 9.77 15.70
C SER A 352 -13.11 9.54 14.55
N ASP A 353 -13.25 10.52 13.66
CA ASP A 353 -14.02 10.40 12.42
C ASP A 353 -13.22 9.76 11.26
N SER A 354 -11.93 9.52 11.46
CA SER A 354 -11.07 8.83 10.50
C SER A 354 -11.18 7.31 10.65
N LEU A 355 -12.09 6.70 9.89
CA LEU A 355 -12.23 5.24 9.85
C LEU A 355 -10.91 4.53 9.53
N ILE A 356 -10.11 5.09 8.61
CA ILE A 356 -8.83 4.51 8.20
C ILE A 356 -7.83 4.50 9.36
N ALA A 357 -7.73 5.60 10.12
CA ALA A 357 -6.84 5.67 11.28
C ALA A 357 -7.26 4.68 12.36
N ILE A 358 -8.55 4.61 12.68
CA ILE A 358 -9.09 3.67 13.67
C ILE A 358 -8.83 2.21 13.27
N GLN A 359 -9.06 1.84 12.01
CA GLN A 359 -8.78 0.48 11.52
C GLN A 359 -7.29 0.11 11.60
N MET A 360 -6.38 1.06 11.32
CA MET A 360 -4.93 0.83 11.46
C MET A 360 -4.53 0.63 12.92
N VAL A 361 -5.05 1.47 13.83
CA VAL A 361 -4.76 1.37 15.26
C VAL A 361 -5.25 0.04 15.84
N LYS A 362 -6.43 -0.43 15.40
CA LYS A 362 -7.00 -1.73 15.81
C LYS A 362 -6.31 -2.94 15.18
N GLY A 363 -5.43 -2.75 14.19
CA GLY A 363 -4.83 -3.85 13.42
C GLY A 363 -5.81 -4.53 12.45
N GLU A 364 -6.96 -3.91 12.18
CA GLU A 364 -7.96 -4.39 11.20
C GLU A 364 -7.54 -4.07 9.75
N ARG A 365 -6.57 -3.16 9.58
CA ARG A 365 -6.02 -2.72 8.30
C ARG A 365 -4.50 -2.68 8.34
N LEU A 366 -3.86 -3.01 7.22
CA LEU A 366 -2.42 -2.83 7.04
C LEU A 366 -2.03 -1.36 7.23
N VAL A 367 -0.99 -1.15 8.03
CA VAL A 367 -0.46 0.18 8.34
C VAL A 367 0.24 0.76 7.12
N ASP A 368 0.01 2.05 6.85
CA ASP A 368 0.72 2.77 5.80
C ASP A 368 2.11 3.15 6.31
N ALA A 369 3.12 3.00 5.45
CA ALA A 369 4.51 3.21 5.87
C ALA A 369 4.80 4.64 6.32
N GLU A 370 3.97 5.61 5.89
CA GLU A 370 4.06 7.00 6.33
C GLU A 370 3.70 7.18 7.81
N VAL A 371 2.77 6.40 8.37
CA VAL A 371 2.29 6.54 9.76
C VAL A 371 2.75 5.41 10.68
N ASP A 372 3.54 4.46 10.16
CA ASP A 372 4.05 3.28 10.89
C ASP A 372 4.68 3.64 12.25
N GLY A 373 5.48 4.71 12.30
CA GLY A 373 6.07 5.20 13.56
C GLY A 373 5.05 5.75 14.56
N LEU A 374 3.99 6.40 14.08
CA LEU A 374 2.91 6.91 14.94
C LEU A 374 2.05 5.77 15.49
N ILE A 375 1.75 4.78 14.64
CA ILE A 375 0.99 3.59 15.04
C ILE A 375 1.78 2.78 16.08
N PHE A 376 3.11 2.66 15.90
CA PHE A 376 3.97 2.05 16.91
C PHE A 376 3.85 2.74 18.27
N ASP A 377 3.89 4.08 18.30
CA ASP A 377 3.69 4.84 19.54
C ASP A 377 2.34 4.54 20.17
N ILE A 378 1.26 4.64 19.40
CA ILE A 378 -0.11 4.41 19.87
C ILE A 378 -0.25 3.01 20.48
N GLN A 379 0.30 1.99 19.82
CA GLN A 379 0.26 0.61 20.29
C GLN A 379 1.08 0.39 21.56
N ALA A 380 2.22 1.07 21.70
CA ALA A 380 3.03 1.02 22.90
C ALA A 380 2.32 1.72 24.07
N MET A 381 1.80 2.94 23.86
CA MET A 381 1.06 3.70 24.87
C MET A 381 -0.21 2.99 25.36
N THR A 382 -0.91 2.28 24.47
CA THR A 382 -2.13 1.55 24.81
C THR A 382 -1.93 0.56 25.97
N ARG A 383 -0.69 0.08 26.18
CA ARG A 383 -0.35 -0.89 27.24
C ARG A 383 -0.34 -0.29 28.64
N GLU A 384 -0.22 1.02 28.76
CA GLU A 384 -0.20 1.73 30.05
C GLU A 384 -1.61 1.95 30.63
N PHE A 385 -2.65 1.77 29.81
CA PHE A 385 -4.04 1.92 30.22
C PHE A 385 -4.63 0.60 30.71
N GLN A 386 -5.46 0.66 31.75
CA GLN A 386 -6.20 -0.51 32.23
C GLN A 386 -7.19 -1.01 31.17
N GLU A 387 -7.85 -0.07 30.47
CA GLU A 387 -8.76 -0.41 29.37
C GLU A 387 -8.77 0.70 28.32
N MET A 388 -8.53 0.34 27.06
CA MET A 388 -8.48 1.27 25.94
C MET A 388 -9.41 0.78 24.82
N ILE A 389 -10.29 1.65 24.34
CA ILE A 389 -11.25 1.33 23.28
C ILE A 389 -11.16 2.39 22.19
N PHE A 390 -10.92 1.95 20.96
CA PHE A 390 -10.92 2.83 19.78
C PHE A 390 -12.26 2.72 19.05
N ILE A 391 -12.87 3.85 18.69
CA ILE A 391 -14.18 3.92 18.06
C ILE A 391 -14.12 4.88 16.88
N HIS A 392 -14.62 4.43 15.74
CA HIS A 392 -14.94 5.33 14.64
C HIS A 392 -16.31 5.95 14.89
N ALA A 393 -16.39 7.28 14.88
CA ALA A 393 -17.62 8.03 15.09
C ALA A 393 -17.84 8.99 13.91
N PRO A 394 -19.09 9.17 13.42
CA PRO A 394 -19.35 10.13 12.35
C PRO A 394 -19.01 11.56 12.80
N ARG A 395 -18.71 12.45 11.85
CA ARG A 395 -18.37 13.87 12.09
C ARG A 395 -19.35 14.60 13.01
N SER A 396 -20.64 14.30 12.91
CA SER A 396 -21.67 14.89 13.79
C SER A 396 -21.41 14.63 15.27
N CYS A 397 -20.74 13.52 15.61
CA CYS A 397 -20.35 13.17 16.97
C CYS A 397 -18.98 13.75 17.37
N ASN A 398 -18.15 14.18 16.42
CA ASN A 398 -16.77 14.62 16.65
C ASN A 398 -16.57 16.14 16.58
N GLN A 399 -17.66 16.93 16.45
CA GLN A 399 -17.59 18.37 16.20
C GLN A 399 -16.70 19.13 17.18
N ALA A 400 -16.71 18.77 18.47
CA ALA A 400 -15.91 19.49 19.45
C ALA A 400 -14.41 19.34 19.24
N ALA A 401 -13.92 18.14 18.89
CA ALA A 401 -12.51 17.96 18.55
C ALA A 401 -12.15 18.69 17.25
N HIS A 402 -13.07 18.68 16.28
CA HIS A 402 -12.92 19.41 15.03
C HIS A 402 -12.81 20.93 15.21
N GLU A 403 -13.60 21.53 16.10
CA GLU A 403 -13.49 22.96 16.42
C GLU A 403 -12.14 23.28 17.06
N VAL A 404 -11.65 22.42 17.97
CA VAL A 404 -10.33 22.59 18.58
C VAL A 404 -9.21 22.48 17.53
N ALA A 405 -9.25 21.45 16.67
CA ALA A 405 -8.27 21.25 15.60
C ALA A 405 -8.27 22.43 14.62
N SER A 406 -9.46 22.92 14.26
CA SER A 406 -9.66 24.10 13.42
C SER A 406 -9.11 25.37 14.07
N PHE A 407 -9.34 25.56 15.37
CA PHE A 407 -8.85 26.70 16.12
C PHE A 407 -7.31 26.74 16.14
N VAL A 408 -6.65 25.62 16.49
CA VAL A 408 -5.19 25.59 16.57
C VAL A 408 -4.54 25.66 15.19
N SER A 409 -5.19 25.12 14.15
CA SER A 409 -4.71 25.24 12.76
C SER A 409 -4.71 26.70 12.26
N ARG A 410 -5.65 27.53 12.73
CA ARG A 410 -5.73 28.96 12.39
C ARG A 410 -4.79 29.83 13.22
N ASN A 411 -4.67 29.54 14.52
CA ASN A 411 -3.95 30.40 15.47
C ASN A 411 -2.51 29.97 15.74
N GLY A 412 -2.14 28.75 15.37
CA GLY A 412 -0.83 28.18 15.68
C GLY A 412 -0.64 27.86 17.17
N GLY A 413 0.54 27.38 17.52
CA GLY A 413 0.97 27.14 18.91
C GLY A 413 0.30 25.95 19.63
N ILE A 414 0.62 25.81 20.93
CA ILE A 414 0.09 24.75 21.81
C ILE A 414 -0.96 25.38 22.73
N HIS A 415 -2.13 24.75 22.82
CA HIS A 415 -3.25 25.22 23.63
C HIS A 415 -3.76 24.10 24.53
N HIS A 416 -4.12 24.45 25.76
CA HIS A 416 -4.69 23.54 26.74
C HIS A 416 -5.75 24.27 27.57
N TRP A 417 -6.88 23.61 27.79
CA TRP A 417 -8.01 24.08 28.58
C TRP A 417 -8.43 22.98 29.55
N ASP A 418 -8.57 23.31 30.81
CA ASP A 418 -9.02 22.42 31.87
C ASP A 418 -10.16 23.08 32.67
N LEU A 419 -11.04 22.24 33.25
CA LEU A 419 -12.01 22.71 34.25
C LEU A 419 -11.37 22.91 35.64
N ILE A 420 -10.09 22.58 35.80
CA ILE A 420 -9.36 22.65 37.06
C ILE A 420 -8.53 23.95 37.06
N ARG A 421 -9.23 25.09 37.11
CA ARG A 421 -8.65 26.37 37.54
C ARG A 421 -9.56 27.07 38.52
#